data_AF-A0A971HT89-F1
#
_entry.id   AF-A0A971HT89-F1
#
_cell.length_a   1.000
_cell.length_b   1.000
_cell.length_c   1.000
_cell.angle_alpha   90.00
_cell.angle_beta   90.00
_cell.angle_gamma   90.00
#
_symmetry.space_group_name_H-M   'P 1'
#
loop_
_entity.id
_entity.type
_entity.pdbx_description
1 polymer ?
#
loop_
_entity_poly.entity_id
_entity_poly.type
_entity_poly.pdbx_seq_one_letter_code
_entity_poly.pdbx_strand_id
1 'polypeptide(L)'
;MDIVTQGLLGAAVAQAAYGHKGGKKASIYGFILGLLPDFDVIARLWGPWASLKYHRGPTHSIILCFIFAIPIGILVSKIAKNGLTNREWVGITILALTTHPIIDWFTSYGTAILWPITEKRLAIDCVSILDLIFSAPLLIVTILGIFSLVQPSKIRMLSIAALGLSFGYAAWGYHNSQHLAALGKEMFKQQNFEAVEVRAMPTLLNISIFRVVGRDADDNFMVTYLKKGSDVPIAPLRLAKSDKDEFVQKAAEHEHCKLFKLFAMDMIRSKSALNESGLRQVTFYDMRYGAMNSE
;
A
#
# COMPACT_ATOMS: atom_id res chain seq x y z
N MET A 1 -2.44 -2.65 -1.35
CA MET A 1 -2.70 -4.08 -1.21
C MET A 1 -2.93 -4.69 -2.57
N ASP A 2 -2.98 -6.02 -2.67
CA ASP A 2 -3.34 -6.70 -3.91
C ASP A 2 -4.83 -6.51 -4.24
N ILE A 3 -5.15 -6.59 -5.52
CA ILE A 3 -6.50 -6.34 -6.05
C ILE A 3 -7.57 -7.29 -5.48
N VAL A 4 -7.20 -8.53 -5.13
CA VAL A 4 -8.15 -9.50 -4.57
C VAL A 4 -8.55 -9.02 -3.18
N THR A 5 -7.58 -8.67 -2.33
CA THR A 5 -7.85 -8.14 -1.00
C THR A 5 -8.69 -6.87 -1.03
N GLN A 6 -8.51 -6.00 -2.02
CA GLN A 6 -9.33 -4.79 -2.19
C GLN A 6 -10.80 -5.12 -2.46
N GLY A 7 -11.08 -6.10 -3.32
CA GLY A 7 -12.44 -6.61 -3.53
C GLY A 7 -13.01 -7.25 -2.26
N LEU A 8 -12.23 -8.09 -1.57
CA LEU A 8 -12.67 -8.75 -0.33
C LEU A 8 -13.02 -7.72 0.76
N LEU A 9 -12.21 -6.66 0.89
CA LEU A 9 -12.47 -5.56 1.82
C LEU A 9 -13.78 -4.85 1.45
N GLY A 10 -13.98 -4.50 0.18
CA GLY A 10 -15.20 -3.86 -0.29
C GLY A 10 -16.46 -4.68 0.02
N ALA A 11 -16.40 -6.01 -0.17
CA ALA A 11 -17.47 -6.92 0.19
C ALA A 11 -17.73 -6.95 1.71
N ALA A 12 -16.67 -7.12 2.51
CA ALA A 12 -16.77 -7.19 3.97
C ALA A 12 -17.35 -5.90 4.56
N VAL A 13 -16.93 -4.73 4.07
CA VAL A 13 -17.43 -3.44 4.52
C VAL A 13 -18.90 -3.23 4.13
N ALA A 14 -19.29 -3.60 2.91
CA ALA A 14 -20.69 -3.56 2.49
C ALA A 14 -21.58 -4.46 3.35
N GLN A 15 -21.11 -5.66 3.69
CA GLN A 15 -21.80 -6.59 4.58
C GLN A 15 -21.89 -6.06 6.02
N ALA A 16 -20.83 -5.47 6.55
CA ALA A 16 -20.81 -4.89 7.89
C ALA A 16 -21.78 -3.70 8.02
N ALA A 17 -21.87 -2.86 6.98
CA ALA A 17 -22.77 -1.71 6.95
C ALA A 17 -24.24 -2.14 6.74
N TYR A 18 -24.51 -2.93 5.71
CA TYR A 18 -25.89 -3.19 5.24
C TYR A 18 -26.18 -4.65 4.87
N GLY A 19 -25.35 -5.61 5.24
CA GLY A 19 -25.55 -7.03 4.92
C GLY A 19 -26.87 -7.62 5.41
N HIS A 20 -27.39 -7.11 6.53
CA HIS A 20 -28.68 -7.49 7.10
C HIS A 20 -29.89 -7.15 6.21
N LYS A 21 -29.78 -6.14 5.35
CA LYS A 21 -30.82 -5.72 4.40
C LYS A 21 -30.47 -6.10 2.95
N GLY A 22 -29.23 -5.84 2.54
CA GLY A 22 -28.80 -5.95 1.15
C GLY A 22 -28.46 -7.36 0.67
N GLY A 23 -28.30 -8.32 1.60
CA GLY A 23 -28.03 -9.73 1.32
C GLY A 23 -26.84 -9.95 0.37
N LYS A 24 -26.92 -10.98 -0.48
CA LYS A 24 -25.84 -11.32 -1.43
C LYS A 24 -25.42 -10.20 -2.36
N LYS A 25 -26.35 -9.33 -2.74
CA LYS A 25 -26.07 -8.22 -3.66
C LYS A 25 -25.17 -7.18 -3.00
N ALA A 26 -25.33 -6.91 -1.70
CA ALA A 26 -24.38 -6.06 -0.97
C ALA A 26 -22.95 -6.63 -1.03
N SER A 27 -22.78 -7.95 -0.88
CA SER A 27 -21.49 -8.62 -1.01
C SER A 27 -20.89 -8.48 -2.42
N ILE A 28 -21.67 -8.80 -3.45
CA ILE A 28 -21.19 -8.79 -4.85
C ILE A 28 -20.83 -7.38 -5.31
N TYR A 29 -21.72 -6.41 -5.12
CA TYR A 29 -21.43 -5.04 -5.55
C TYR A 29 -20.40 -4.38 -4.64
N GLY A 30 -20.37 -4.70 -3.34
CA GLY A 30 -19.29 -4.28 -2.45
C GLY A 30 -17.93 -4.75 -2.95
N PHE A 31 -17.83 -6.01 -3.40
CA PHE A 31 -16.61 -6.54 -4.02
C PHE A 31 -16.21 -5.73 -5.25
N ILE A 32 -17.14 -5.53 -6.20
CA ILE A 32 -16.89 -4.78 -7.44
C ILE A 32 -16.46 -3.34 -7.14
N LEU A 33 -17.15 -2.67 -6.21
CA LEU A 33 -16.84 -1.30 -5.80
C LEU A 33 -15.43 -1.20 -5.19
N GLY A 34 -15.02 -2.21 -4.42
CA GLY A 34 -13.67 -2.30 -3.86
C GLY A 34 -12.58 -2.39 -4.92
N LEU A 35 -12.88 -2.84 -6.15
CA LEU A 35 -11.89 -2.91 -7.24
C LEU A 35 -11.71 -1.60 -8.00
N LEU A 36 -12.67 -0.67 -7.90
CA LEU A 36 -12.74 0.49 -8.79
C LEU A 36 -11.50 1.41 -8.73
N PRO A 37 -10.91 1.73 -7.56
CA PRO A 37 -9.73 2.59 -7.53
C PRO A 37 -8.53 2.04 -8.31
N ASP A 38 -8.34 0.72 -8.33
CA ASP A 38 -7.26 0.04 -9.04
C ASP A 38 -7.47 -0.05 -10.57
N PHE A 39 -8.59 0.47 -11.09
CA PHE A 39 -8.74 0.66 -12.54
C PHE A 39 -7.78 1.73 -13.11
N ASP A 40 -7.01 2.41 -12.25
CA ASP A 40 -5.84 3.17 -12.65
C ASP A 40 -4.78 2.33 -13.41
N VAL A 41 -4.85 1.00 -13.35
CA VAL A 41 -4.01 0.08 -14.14
C VAL A 41 -4.09 0.34 -15.64
N ILE A 42 -5.20 0.93 -16.12
CA ILE A 42 -5.38 1.36 -17.51
C ILE A 42 -4.30 2.39 -17.92
N ALA A 43 -3.75 3.16 -16.96
CA ALA A 43 -2.64 4.08 -17.21
C ALA A 43 -1.40 3.41 -17.85
N ARG A 44 -1.23 2.09 -17.66
CA ARG A 44 -0.16 1.30 -18.31
C ARG A 44 -0.23 1.33 -19.83
N LEU A 45 -1.41 1.54 -20.42
CA LEU A 45 -1.59 1.67 -21.87
C LEU A 45 -0.83 2.89 -22.44
N TRP A 46 -0.53 3.89 -21.62
CA TRP A 46 0.28 5.07 -21.98
C TRP A 46 1.75 4.94 -21.56
N GLY A 47 2.20 3.74 -21.23
CA GLY A 47 3.59 3.44 -20.92
C GLY A 47 3.96 3.46 -19.42
N PRO A 48 5.20 3.10 -19.08
CA PRO A 48 5.63 2.89 -17.70
C PRO A 48 5.60 4.17 -16.86
N TRP A 49 5.94 5.32 -17.44
CA TRP A 49 5.93 6.61 -16.73
C TRP A 49 4.51 7.07 -16.40
N ALA A 50 3.54 6.86 -17.30
CA ALA A 50 2.14 7.11 -17.01
C ALA A 50 1.63 6.19 -15.90
N SER A 51 1.98 4.90 -15.94
CA SER A 51 1.66 3.98 -14.85
C SER A 51 2.26 4.44 -13.52
N LEU A 52 3.52 4.87 -13.49
CA LEU A 52 4.19 5.33 -12.27
C LEU A 52 3.54 6.60 -11.70
N LYS A 53 3.11 7.51 -12.59
CA LYS A 53 2.44 8.77 -12.22
C LYS A 53 1.05 8.54 -11.65
N TYR A 54 0.22 7.79 -12.34
CA TYR A 54 -1.20 7.69 -12.03
C TYR A 54 -1.54 6.57 -11.06
N HIS A 55 -0.74 5.50 -10.98
CA HIS A 55 -1.04 4.39 -10.08
C HIS A 55 -0.95 4.82 -8.61
N ARG A 56 -2.01 4.55 -7.85
CA ARG A 56 -2.21 5.04 -6.47
C ARG A 56 -2.13 6.56 -6.32
N GLY A 57 -2.53 7.25 -7.39
CA GLY A 57 -2.56 8.70 -7.50
C GLY A 57 -3.99 9.23 -7.37
N PRO A 58 -4.55 9.91 -8.40
CA PRO A 58 -5.87 10.55 -8.32
C PRO A 58 -7.02 9.62 -7.95
N THR A 59 -7.03 8.38 -8.45
CA THR A 59 -8.08 7.37 -8.18
C THR A 59 -8.15 6.93 -6.71
N HIS A 60 -7.07 7.15 -5.97
CA HIS A 60 -6.92 6.82 -4.55
C HIS A 60 -7.04 8.04 -3.64
N SER A 61 -7.40 9.20 -4.19
CA SER A 61 -7.74 10.40 -3.42
C SER A 61 -9.00 10.17 -2.60
N ILE A 62 -8.93 10.36 -1.28
CA ILE A 62 -10.10 10.28 -0.41
C ILE A 62 -11.17 11.29 -0.87
N ILE A 63 -10.76 12.50 -1.24
CA ILE A 63 -11.67 13.56 -1.69
C ILE A 63 -12.42 13.12 -2.95
N LEU A 64 -11.71 12.61 -3.96
CA LEU A 64 -12.35 12.13 -5.19
C LEU A 64 -13.20 10.89 -4.93
N CYS A 65 -12.76 9.96 -4.09
CA CYS A 65 -13.55 8.79 -3.70
C CYS A 65 -14.90 9.22 -3.10
N PHE A 66 -14.93 10.22 -2.21
CA PHE A 66 -16.19 10.77 -1.67
C PHE A 66 -17.08 11.38 -2.76
N ILE A 67 -16.50 12.18 -3.66
CA ILE A 67 -17.25 12.84 -4.74
C ILE A 67 -17.86 11.81 -5.70
N PHE A 68 -17.05 10.87 -6.18
CA PHE A 68 -17.49 9.84 -7.12
C PHE A 68 -18.38 8.77 -6.49
N ALA A 69 -18.31 8.58 -5.17
CA ALA A 69 -19.19 7.62 -4.49
C ALA A 69 -20.68 7.95 -4.62
N ILE A 70 -21.04 9.23 -4.73
CA ILE A 70 -22.44 9.66 -4.86
C ILE A 70 -23.05 9.16 -6.18
N PRO A 71 -22.57 9.55 -7.39
CA PRO A 71 -23.14 9.08 -8.64
C PRO A 71 -23.00 7.57 -8.81
N ILE A 72 -21.87 6.98 -8.39
CA ILE A 72 -21.66 5.53 -8.47
C ILE A 72 -22.65 4.77 -7.58
N GLY A 73 -22.84 5.20 -6.33
CA GLY A 73 -23.79 4.57 -5.42
C GLY A 73 -25.24 4.65 -5.91
N ILE A 74 -25.65 5.80 -6.47
CA ILE A 74 -26.97 5.94 -7.11
C ILE A 74 -27.12 4.99 -8.30
N LEU A 75 -26.08 4.87 -9.14
CA LEU A 75 -26.08 3.96 -10.27
C LEU A 75 -26.20 2.49 -9.81
N VAL A 76 -25.40 2.08 -8.83
CA VAL A 76 -25.45 0.72 -8.27
C VAL A 76 -26.81 0.43 -7.66
N SER A 77 -27.43 1.40 -6.97
CA SER A 77 -28.81 1.25 -6.46
C SER A 77 -29.82 0.88 -7.55
N LYS A 78 -29.75 1.55 -8.70
CA LYS A 78 -30.63 1.29 -9.86
C LYS A 78 -30.39 -0.08 -10.49
N ILE A 79 -29.16 -0.58 -10.47
CA ILE A 79 -28.78 -1.88 -11.06
C ILE A 79 -29.11 -3.02 -10.09
N ALA A 80 -28.75 -2.85 -8.81
CA ALA A 80 -28.85 -3.89 -7.81
C ALA A 80 -30.31 -4.24 -7.47
N LYS A 81 -31.23 -3.27 -7.40
CA LYS A 81 -32.68 -3.49 -7.14
C LYS A 81 -32.93 -4.53 -6.04
N ASN A 82 -32.39 -4.28 -4.84
CA ASN A 82 -32.39 -5.23 -3.72
C ASN A 82 -33.07 -4.70 -2.44
N GLY A 83 -33.88 -3.65 -2.57
CA GLY A 83 -34.59 -3.03 -1.45
C GLY A 83 -33.75 -2.04 -0.62
N LEU A 84 -32.44 -1.91 -0.90
CA LEU A 84 -31.66 -0.79 -0.37
C LEU A 84 -32.01 0.52 -1.09
N THR A 85 -32.06 1.59 -0.33
CA THR A 85 -32.27 2.96 -0.82
C THR A 85 -31.01 3.51 -1.48
N ASN A 86 -31.17 4.59 -2.26
CA ASN A 86 -30.03 5.31 -2.85
C ASN A 86 -29.03 5.77 -1.78
N ARG A 87 -29.51 6.23 -0.61
CA ARG A 87 -28.63 6.69 0.48
C ARG A 87 -27.79 5.55 1.06
N GLU A 88 -28.38 4.37 1.23
CA GLU A 88 -27.67 3.19 1.73
C GLU A 88 -26.60 2.72 0.73
N TRP A 89 -26.91 2.71 -0.57
CA TRP A 89 -25.90 2.39 -1.60
C TRP A 89 -24.79 3.43 -1.71
N VAL A 90 -25.10 4.73 -1.62
CA VAL A 90 -24.08 5.77 -1.53
C VAL A 90 -23.19 5.56 -0.31
N GLY A 91 -23.76 5.19 0.85
CA GLY A 91 -22.99 4.84 2.03
C GLY A 91 -22.05 3.65 1.82
N ILE A 92 -22.54 2.56 1.19
CA ILE A 92 -21.70 1.40 0.82
C ILE A 92 -20.56 1.84 -0.10
N THR A 93 -20.86 2.63 -1.12
CA THR A 93 -19.86 3.07 -2.09
C THR A 93 -18.83 4.01 -1.47
N ILE A 94 -19.24 4.94 -0.60
CA ILE A 94 -18.32 5.78 0.17
C ILE A 94 -17.35 4.88 0.94
N LEU A 95 -17.88 3.93 1.70
CA LEU A 95 -17.06 3.07 2.52
C LEU A 95 -16.10 2.23 1.67
N ALA A 96 -16.58 1.55 0.62
CA ALA A 96 -15.74 0.72 -0.24
C ALA A 96 -14.64 1.51 -0.96
N LEU A 97 -14.97 2.67 -1.53
CA LEU A 97 -14.01 3.50 -2.25
C LEU A 97 -13.00 4.19 -1.32
N THR A 98 -13.38 4.53 -0.08
CA THR A 98 -12.47 5.20 0.87
C THR A 98 -11.61 4.22 1.66
N THR A 99 -12.12 3.04 2.00
CA THR A 99 -11.32 2.03 2.72
C THR A 99 -10.19 1.46 1.86
N HIS A 100 -10.35 1.44 0.54
CA HIS A 100 -9.33 0.98 -0.40
C HIS A 100 -8.01 1.76 -0.28
N PRO A 101 -7.98 3.09 -0.52
CA PRO A 101 -6.74 3.87 -0.39
C PRO A 101 -6.20 3.92 1.04
N ILE A 102 -7.07 3.76 2.05
CA ILE A 102 -6.64 3.64 3.46
C ILE A 102 -5.77 2.38 3.66
N ILE A 103 -6.21 1.22 3.18
CA ILE A 103 -5.38 0.01 3.30
C ILE A 103 -4.21 -0.03 2.30
N ASP A 104 -4.24 0.77 1.25
CA ASP A 104 -3.03 0.98 0.44
C ASP A 104 -1.98 1.80 1.18
N TRP A 105 -2.40 2.82 1.93
CA TRP A 105 -1.53 3.61 2.80
C TRP A 105 -0.86 2.76 3.88
N PHE A 106 -1.49 1.66 4.30
CA PHE A 106 -0.90 0.68 5.22
C PHE A 106 0.31 -0.08 4.63
N THR A 107 0.46 -0.09 3.30
CA THR A 107 1.57 -0.77 2.62
C THR A 107 2.76 0.16 2.33
N SER A 108 3.91 -0.41 1.99
CA SER A 108 5.15 0.35 1.71
C SER A 108 5.23 1.03 0.34
N TYR A 109 4.24 0.82 -0.52
CA TYR A 109 4.24 1.31 -1.90
C TYR A 109 4.09 2.83 -2.02
N GLY A 110 3.32 3.45 -1.12
CA GLY A 110 3.04 4.87 -1.15
C GLY A 110 1.78 5.23 -1.94
N THR A 111 0.84 5.91 -1.29
CA THR A 111 -0.46 6.29 -1.85
C THR A 111 -0.69 7.79 -1.67
N ALA A 112 -1.15 8.48 -2.73
CA ALA A 112 -1.44 9.92 -2.69
C ALA A 112 -2.86 10.22 -2.17
N ILE A 113 -3.15 9.82 -0.93
CA ILE A 113 -4.51 9.88 -0.36
C ILE A 113 -5.09 11.31 -0.26
N LEU A 114 -4.22 12.33 -0.22
CA LEU A 114 -4.57 13.74 -0.10
C LEU A 114 -4.59 14.49 -1.44
N TRP A 115 -4.45 13.81 -2.58
CA TRP A 115 -4.58 14.45 -3.89
C TRP A 115 -5.97 15.10 -4.00
N PRO A 116 -6.15 16.31 -4.59
CA PRO A 116 -5.14 17.14 -5.26
C PRO A 116 -4.46 18.16 -4.33
N ILE A 117 -4.71 18.15 -3.01
CA ILE A 117 -4.08 19.10 -2.07
C ILE A 117 -2.55 18.91 -2.10
N THR A 118 -2.09 17.67 -2.16
CA THR A 118 -0.69 17.34 -2.36
C THR A 118 -0.53 16.04 -3.14
N GLU A 119 0.52 15.94 -3.95
CA GLU A 119 0.92 14.71 -4.63
C GLU A 119 1.81 13.81 -3.75
N LYS A 120 2.11 14.24 -2.52
CA LYS A 120 2.94 13.47 -1.58
C LYS A 120 2.32 12.10 -1.33
N ARG A 121 3.11 11.05 -1.59
CA ARG A 121 2.76 9.67 -1.28
C ARG A 121 3.03 9.39 0.20
N LEU A 122 2.11 8.69 0.84
CA LEU A 122 2.21 8.29 2.23
C LEU A 122 2.23 6.76 2.34
N ALA A 123 2.99 6.24 3.30
CA ALA A 123 3.08 4.83 3.65
C ALA A 123 3.29 4.69 5.16
N ILE A 124 2.65 3.69 5.78
CA ILE A 124 2.79 3.36 7.20
C ILE A 124 3.70 2.13 7.42
N ASP A 125 3.90 1.31 6.39
CA ASP A 125 4.71 0.10 6.44
C ASP A 125 4.23 -0.94 7.46
N CYS A 126 2.91 -1.08 7.66
CA CYS A 126 2.37 -1.99 8.66
C CYS A 126 2.03 -3.39 8.12
N VAL A 127 1.62 -3.50 6.85
CA VAL A 127 1.34 -4.81 6.22
C VAL A 127 1.95 -4.87 4.83
N SER A 128 2.29 -6.09 4.41
CA SER A 128 2.82 -6.32 3.08
C SER A 128 1.71 -6.15 2.02
N ILE A 129 2.11 -5.92 0.75
CA ILE A 129 1.15 -5.73 -0.34
C ILE A 129 0.26 -6.97 -0.54
N LEU A 130 0.79 -8.17 -0.26
CA LEU A 130 0.09 -9.44 -0.33
C LEU A 130 0.25 -10.16 1.01
N ASP A 131 -0.84 -10.28 1.77
CA ASP A 131 -0.83 -10.89 3.10
C ASP A 131 -2.03 -11.79 3.33
N LEU A 132 -1.81 -13.11 3.35
CA LEU A 132 -2.90 -14.09 3.48
C LEU A 132 -3.56 -14.05 4.85
N ILE A 133 -2.84 -13.65 5.91
CA ILE A 133 -3.40 -13.58 7.26
C ILE A 133 -4.35 -12.39 7.35
N PHE A 134 -3.97 -11.25 6.76
CA PHE A 134 -4.86 -10.10 6.66
C PHE A 134 -6.11 -10.42 5.83
N SER A 135 -5.94 -11.11 4.70
CA SER A 135 -7.03 -11.31 3.71
C SER A 135 -7.94 -12.50 4.04
N ALA A 136 -7.48 -13.49 4.80
CA ALA A 136 -8.25 -14.71 5.08
C ALA A 136 -9.60 -14.44 5.81
N PRO A 137 -9.67 -13.62 6.87
CA PRO A 137 -10.96 -13.29 7.50
C PRO A 137 -11.93 -12.63 6.51
N LEU A 138 -11.43 -11.74 5.65
CA LEU A 138 -12.22 -11.03 4.64
C LEU A 138 -12.71 -12.00 3.55
N LEU A 139 -11.88 -12.96 3.14
CA LEU A 139 -12.24 -14.01 2.19
C LEU A 139 -13.40 -14.86 2.72
N ILE A 140 -13.31 -15.31 3.98
CA ILE A 140 -14.33 -16.15 4.60
C ILE A 140 -15.69 -15.43 4.57
N VAL A 141 -15.77 -14.20 5.07
CA VAL A 141 -17.04 -13.46 5.11
C VAL A 141 -17.55 -13.10 3.71
N THR A 142 -16.64 -12.85 2.76
CA THR A 142 -17.03 -12.62 1.36
C THR A 142 -17.71 -13.86 0.77
N ILE A 143 -17.12 -15.05 0.93
CA ILE A 143 -17.69 -16.32 0.46
C ILE A 143 -19.05 -16.57 1.14
N LEU A 144 -19.11 -16.47 2.47
CA LEU A 144 -20.35 -16.67 3.22
C LEU A 144 -21.48 -15.74 2.73
N GLY A 145 -21.16 -14.48 2.44
CA GLY A 145 -22.14 -13.49 2.00
C GLY A 145 -22.51 -13.58 0.52
N ILE A 146 -21.60 -13.95 -0.39
CA ILE A 146 -21.93 -14.12 -1.82
C ILE A 146 -22.83 -15.35 -2.01
N PHE A 147 -22.46 -16.48 -1.39
CA PHE A 147 -23.20 -17.73 -1.49
C PHE A 147 -24.40 -17.81 -0.53
N SER A 148 -24.65 -16.76 0.26
CA SER A 148 -25.77 -16.70 1.22
C SER A 148 -25.80 -17.87 2.21
N LEU A 149 -24.62 -18.33 2.65
CA LEU A 149 -24.46 -19.52 3.50
C LEU A 149 -24.85 -19.28 4.96
N VAL A 150 -25.12 -18.03 5.33
CA VAL A 150 -25.53 -17.62 6.68
C VAL A 150 -26.64 -16.57 6.62
N GLN A 151 -27.38 -16.43 7.73
CA GLN A 151 -28.45 -15.44 7.84
C GLN A 151 -27.93 -13.99 7.75
N PRO A 152 -28.72 -13.03 7.22
CA PRO A 152 -28.31 -11.63 7.04
C PRO A 152 -27.84 -10.91 8.31
N SER A 153 -28.40 -11.23 9.48
CA SER A 153 -27.95 -10.66 10.76
C SER A 153 -26.58 -11.21 11.18
N LYS A 154 -26.36 -12.51 10.97
CA LYS A 154 -25.09 -13.18 11.28
C LYS A 154 -23.96 -12.73 10.36
N ILE A 155 -24.21 -12.55 9.05
CA ILE A 155 -23.16 -12.09 8.14
C ILE A 155 -22.64 -10.72 8.56
N ARG A 156 -23.52 -9.79 8.95
CA ARG A 156 -23.11 -8.46 9.43
C ARG A 156 -22.13 -8.55 10.59
N MET A 157 -22.46 -9.34 11.60
CA MET A 157 -21.61 -9.53 12.78
C MET A 157 -20.27 -10.18 12.41
N LEU A 158 -20.28 -11.22 11.58
CA LEU A 158 -19.07 -11.89 11.13
C LEU A 158 -18.17 -10.95 10.33
N SER A 159 -18.73 -10.10 9.46
CA SER A 159 -17.96 -9.12 8.69
C SER A 159 -17.33 -8.05 9.59
N ILE A 160 -18.04 -7.59 10.63
CA ILE A 160 -17.46 -6.68 11.63
C ILE A 160 -16.30 -7.36 12.37
N ALA A 161 -16.45 -8.63 12.78
CA ALA A 161 -15.39 -9.38 13.42
C ALA A 161 -14.19 -9.60 12.48
N ALA A 162 -14.42 -9.96 11.22
CA ALA A 162 -13.38 -10.12 10.21
C ALA A 162 -12.60 -8.82 9.98
N LEU A 163 -13.29 -7.69 9.84
CA LEU A 163 -12.66 -6.38 9.77
C LEU A 163 -11.83 -6.10 11.05
N GLY A 164 -12.40 -6.33 12.24
CA GLY A 164 -11.68 -6.17 13.50
C GLY A 164 -10.39 -7.00 13.57
N LEU A 165 -10.42 -8.25 13.10
CA LEU A 165 -9.24 -9.12 13.03
C LEU A 165 -8.20 -8.60 12.04
N SER A 166 -8.60 -8.26 10.81
CA SER A 166 -7.67 -7.76 9.78
C SER A 166 -7.04 -6.42 10.18
N PHE A 167 -7.83 -5.46 10.70
CA PHE A 167 -7.30 -4.18 11.18
C PHE A 167 -6.49 -4.33 12.48
N GLY A 168 -6.85 -5.26 13.36
CA GLY A 168 -6.04 -5.61 14.54
C GLY A 168 -4.69 -6.20 14.15
N TYR A 169 -4.65 -7.06 13.15
CA TYR A 169 -3.41 -7.59 12.56
C TYR A 169 -2.55 -6.47 11.97
N ALA A 170 -3.15 -5.54 11.21
CA ALA A 170 -2.43 -4.38 10.67
C ALA A 170 -1.89 -3.46 11.78
N ALA A 171 -2.66 -3.23 12.85
CA ALA A 171 -2.19 -2.47 14.00
C ALA A 171 -0.99 -3.13 14.70
N TRP A 172 -0.99 -4.47 14.82
CA TRP A 172 0.17 -5.22 15.31
C TRP A 172 1.37 -5.10 14.37
N GLY A 173 1.12 -5.16 13.05
CA GLY A 173 2.16 -4.94 12.04
C GLY A 173 2.77 -3.54 12.11
N TYR A 174 1.96 -2.51 12.38
CA TYR A 174 2.43 -1.15 12.62
C TYR A 174 3.33 -1.09 13.84
N HIS A 175 2.90 -1.68 14.96
CA HIS A 175 3.72 -1.76 16.17
C HIS A 175 5.07 -2.44 15.90
N ASN A 176 5.08 -3.56 15.17
CA ASN A 176 6.31 -4.26 14.79
C ASN A 176 7.21 -3.40 13.89
N SER A 177 6.63 -2.70 12.91
CA SER A 177 7.37 -1.79 12.03
C SER A 177 8.07 -0.69 12.85
N GLN A 178 7.34 0.02 13.71
CA GLN A 178 7.92 1.09 14.53
C GLN A 178 9.02 0.58 15.47
N HIS A 179 8.78 -0.57 16.11
CA HIS A 179 9.76 -1.20 16.98
C HIS A 179 11.04 -1.61 16.25
N LEU A 180 10.92 -2.24 15.08
CA LEU A 180 12.08 -2.69 14.29
C LEU A 180 12.80 -1.54 13.58
N ALA A 181 12.10 -0.46 13.24
CA ALA A 181 12.72 0.77 12.74
C ALA A 181 13.57 1.43 13.84
N ALA A 182 13.08 1.48 15.08
CA ALA A 182 13.84 1.97 16.22
C ALA A 182 15.08 1.09 16.51
N LEU A 183 14.90 -0.23 16.53
CA LEU A 183 16.01 -1.18 16.71
C LEU A 183 17.07 -1.03 15.62
N GLY A 184 16.65 -0.95 14.35
CA GLY A 184 17.56 -0.74 13.23
C GLY A 184 18.31 0.59 13.31
N LYS A 185 17.66 1.66 13.77
CA LYS A 185 18.32 2.96 13.98
C LYS A 185 19.48 2.85 14.98
N GLU A 186 19.29 2.15 16.09
CA GLU A 186 20.35 1.92 17.08
C GLU A 186 21.49 1.06 16.50
N MET A 187 21.16 -0.01 15.77
CA MET A 187 22.17 -0.85 15.10
C MET A 187 22.98 -0.06 14.05
N PHE A 188 22.34 0.81 13.29
CA PHE A 188 23.02 1.66 12.30
C PHE A 188 23.95 2.66 12.97
N LYS A 189 23.53 3.25 14.10
CA LYS A 189 24.36 4.14 14.89
C LYS A 189 25.63 3.45 15.41
N GLN A 190 25.53 2.18 15.82
CA GLN A 190 26.70 1.37 16.22
C GLN A 190 27.69 1.12 15.06
N GLN A 191 27.23 1.24 13.81
CA GLN A 191 28.06 1.18 12.60
C GLN A 191 28.55 2.57 12.14
N ASN A 192 28.45 3.59 12.99
CA ASN A 192 28.75 4.99 12.67
C ASN A 192 27.92 5.53 11.48
N PHE A 193 26.68 5.04 11.32
CA PHE A 193 25.75 5.52 10.31
C PHE A 193 24.58 6.28 10.97
N GLU A 194 24.56 7.60 10.81
CA GLU A 194 23.51 8.46 11.36
C GLU A 194 22.35 8.63 10.38
N ALA A 195 21.35 7.76 10.51
CA ALA A 195 20.15 7.82 9.68
C ALA A 195 19.24 8.99 10.09
N VAL A 196 18.92 9.87 9.14
CA VAL A 196 17.88 10.92 9.28
C VAL A 196 16.47 10.32 9.20
N GLU A 197 16.33 9.21 8.48
CA GLU A 197 15.08 8.50 8.28
C GLU A 197 15.34 7.00 8.34
N VAL A 198 14.52 6.26 9.09
CA VAL A 198 14.57 4.80 9.15
C VAL A 198 13.17 4.24 8.96
N ARG A 199 13.04 3.28 8.06
CA ARG A 199 11.79 2.60 7.76
C ARG A 199 11.95 1.10 7.87
N ALA A 200 10.96 0.43 8.44
CA ALA A 200 10.90 -1.02 8.51
C ALA A 200 9.69 -1.50 7.70
N MET A 201 9.96 -2.16 6.59
CA MET A 201 8.95 -2.58 5.61
C MET A 201 8.75 -4.09 5.69
N PRO A 202 7.51 -4.59 5.91
CA PRO A 202 7.26 -6.01 6.07
C PRO A 202 7.58 -6.75 4.78
N THR A 203 8.20 -7.91 4.90
CA THR A 203 8.39 -8.81 3.76
C THR A 203 7.06 -9.45 3.35
N LEU A 204 6.99 -10.01 2.15
CA LEU A 204 5.74 -10.57 1.62
C LEU A 204 5.15 -11.63 2.56
N LEU A 205 3.82 -11.68 2.64
CA LEU A 205 3.03 -12.70 3.35
C LEU A 205 3.16 -12.72 4.88
N ASN A 206 3.87 -11.76 5.51
CA ASN A 206 3.99 -11.74 6.97
C ASN A 206 4.31 -10.35 7.55
N ILE A 207 4.03 -10.20 8.84
CA ILE A 207 4.40 -9.03 9.67
C ILE A 207 5.43 -9.39 10.76
N SER A 208 6.27 -10.37 10.48
CA SER A 208 7.28 -10.88 11.43
C SER A 208 8.70 -10.55 11.00
N ILE A 209 8.97 -10.44 9.70
CA ILE A 209 10.28 -10.13 9.13
C ILE A 209 10.16 -8.84 8.32
N PHE A 210 10.99 -7.87 8.65
CA PHE A 210 10.99 -6.54 8.02
C PHE A 210 12.35 -6.24 7.41
N ARG A 211 12.32 -5.68 6.20
CA ARG A 211 13.47 -4.99 5.61
C ARG A 211 13.59 -3.62 6.28
N VAL A 212 14.68 -3.38 6.98
CA VAL A 212 14.94 -2.12 7.65
C VAL A 212 15.95 -1.32 6.84
N VAL A 213 15.57 -0.10 6.46
CA VAL A 213 16.35 0.78 5.61
C VAL A 213 16.50 2.12 6.30
N GLY A 214 17.73 2.54 6.54
CA GLY A 214 18.09 3.87 7.02
C GLY A 214 18.67 4.70 5.89
N ARG A 215 18.27 5.97 5.79
CA ARG A 215 18.84 6.98 4.89
C ARG A 215 19.55 8.04 5.74
N ASP A 216 20.78 8.40 5.40
CA ASP A 216 21.51 9.50 6.05
C ASP A 216 21.23 10.86 5.35
N ALA A 217 21.83 11.93 5.85
CA ALA A 217 21.70 13.27 5.25
C ALA A 217 22.35 13.37 3.86
N ASP A 218 23.22 12.40 3.53
CA ASP A 218 23.96 12.33 2.29
C ASP A 218 23.30 11.40 1.25
N ASP A 219 22.08 10.93 1.49
CA ASP A 219 21.38 9.94 0.68
C ASP A 219 22.17 8.63 0.50
N ASN A 220 23.07 8.29 1.42
CA ASN A 220 23.55 6.91 1.56
C ASN A 220 22.51 6.11 2.34
N PHE A 221 22.57 4.79 2.18
CA PHE A 221 21.62 3.89 2.80
C PHE A 221 22.32 2.79 3.59
N MET A 222 21.76 2.44 4.74
CA MET A 222 22.10 1.22 5.48
C MET A 222 20.89 0.29 5.45
N VAL A 223 21.10 -0.95 5.05
CA VAL A 223 20.01 -1.94 4.87
C VAL A 223 20.30 -3.20 5.66
N THR A 224 19.26 -3.73 6.31
CA THR A 224 19.29 -5.06 6.93
C THR A 224 17.88 -5.68 6.97
N TYR A 225 17.78 -6.89 7.49
CA TYR A 225 16.53 -7.61 7.72
C TYR A 225 16.45 -8.00 9.18
N LEU A 226 15.39 -7.56 9.86
CA LEU A 226 15.16 -7.86 11.27
C LEU A 226 13.90 -8.71 11.42
N LYS A 227 13.92 -9.60 12.42
CA LYS A 227 12.78 -10.44 12.78
C LYS A 227 12.24 -10.00 14.14
N LYS A 228 10.92 -9.88 14.27
CA LYS A 228 10.29 -9.64 15.56
C LYS A 228 10.64 -10.78 16.54
N GLY A 229 11.14 -10.40 17.71
CA GLY A 229 11.58 -11.33 18.76
C GLY A 229 13.04 -11.77 18.66
N SER A 230 13.83 -11.18 17.74
CA SER A 230 15.27 -11.37 17.63
C SER A 230 15.97 -10.01 17.60
N ASP A 231 16.99 -9.85 18.44
CA ASP A 231 17.90 -8.69 18.40
C ASP A 231 19.08 -8.93 17.45
N VAL A 232 19.17 -10.12 16.83
CA VAL A 232 20.18 -10.44 15.83
C VAL A 232 19.60 -10.23 14.43
N PRO A 233 20.28 -9.46 13.56
CA PRO A 233 19.90 -9.32 12.16
C PRO A 233 19.91 -10.65 11.41
N ILE A 234 18.91 -10.87 10.55
CA ILE A 234 18.86 -12.03 9.66
C ILE A 234 19.89 -11.91 8.53
N ALA A 235 20.18 -10.67 8.12
CA ALA A 235 21.14 -10.35 7.08
C ALA A 235 22.16 -9.33 7.62
N PRO A 236 23.42 -9.37 7.16
CA PRO A 236 24.41 -8.38 7.55
C PRO A 236 23.93 -6.96 7.21
N LEU A 237 24.34 -5.99 8.01
CA LEU A 237 24.12 -4.58 7.71
C LEU A 237 24.96 -4.22 6.48
N ARG A 238 24.31 -3.70 5.44
CA ARG A 238 24.96 -3.33 4.18
C ARG A 238 24.86 -1.83 3.96
N LEU A 239 26.01 -1.19 3.82
CA LEU A 239 26.12 0.21 3.41
C LEU A 239 26.04 0.30 1.89
N ALA A 240 25.11 1.11 1.40
CA ALA A 240 24.89 1.41 0.00
C ALA A 240 25.08 2.92 -0.20
N LYS A 241 26.28 3.31 -0.65
CA LYS A 241 26.60 4.72 -0.92
C LYS A 241 25.94 5.21 -2.22
N SER A 242 25.61 6.49 -2.24
CA SER A 242 25.09 7.20 -3.41
C SER A 242 26.18 8.03 -4.08
N ASP A 243 26.26 7.94 -5.40
CA ASP A 243 27.16 8.79 -6.18
C ASP A 243 26.58 10.19 -6.31
N LYS A 244 27.43 11.22 -6.26
CA LYS A 244 27.04 12.65 -6.25
C LYS A 244 27.71 13.50 -7.31
N ASP A 245 28.24 12.87 -8.34
CA ASP A 245 28.91 13.60 -9.43
C ASP A 245 27.94 14.49 -10.23
N GLU A 246 28.51 15.33 -11.10
CA GLU A 246 27.75 16.27 -11.92
C GLU A 246 26.71 15.59 -12.83
N PHE A 247 26.92 14.33 -13.24
CA PHE A 247 25.98 13.61 -14.10
C PHE A 247 24.76 13.17 -13.30
N VAL A 248 24.94 12.79 -12.03
CA VAL A 248 23.82 12.51 -11.13
C VAL A 248 22.95 13.75 -10.93
N GLN A 249 23.57 14.92 -10.71
CA GLN A 249 22.84 16.17 -10.55
C GLN A 249 22.06 16.55 -11.83
N LYS A 250 22.71 16.44 -13.00
CA LYS A 250 22.04 16.67 -14.30
C LYS A 250 20.91 15.69 -14.55
N ALA A 251 21.09 14.41 -14.24
CA ALA A 251 20.06 13.39 -14.42
C ALA A 251 18.86 13.59 -13.48
N ALA A 252 19.11 14.02 -12.23
CA ALA A 252 18.06 14.29 -11.25
C ALA A 252 17.09 15.40 -11.67
N GLU A 253 17.52 16.32 -12.55
CA GLU A 253 16.67 17.39 -13.07
C GLU A 253 15.65 16.91 -14.13
N HIS A 254 15.86 15.73 -14.71
CA HIS A 254 14.97 15.14 -15.70
C HIS A 254 13.59 14.83 -15.10
N GLU A 255 12.51 15.10 -15.84
CA GLU A 255 11.13 14.94 -15.35
C GLU A 255 10.82 13.53 -14.83
N HIS A 256 11.28 12.50 -15.55
CA HIS A 256 11.16 11.10 -15.14
C HIS A 256 11.90 10.78 -13.84
N CYS A 257 13.05 11.40 -13.57
CA CYS A 257 13.78 11.21 -12.32
C CYS A 257 13.08 11.91 -11.16
N LYS A 258 12.53 13.10 -11.38
CA LYS A 258 11.67 13.80 -10.40
C LYS A 258 10.43 12.98 -10.06
N LEU A 259 9.77 12.41 -11.08
CA LEU A 259 8.62 11.53 -10.89
C LEU A 259 9.00 10.26 -10.13
N PHE A 260 10.13 9.64 -10.47
CA PHE A 260 10.63 8.45 -9.77
C PHE A 260 10.99 8.77 -8.32
N LYS A 261 11.57 9.95 -8.03
CA LYS A 261 11.83 10.44 -6.67
C LYS A 261 10.56 10.62 -5.85
N LEU A 262 9.52 11.22 -6.43
CA LEU A 262 8.21 11.32 -5.81
C LEU A 262 7.62 9.92 -5.52
N PHE A 263 7.71 9.00 -6.48
CA PHE A 263 7.25 7.62 -6.32
C PHE A 263 8.00 6.87 -5.22
N ALA A 264 9.32 6.99 -5.20
CA ALA A 264 10.23 6.36 -4.23
C ALA A 264 10.14 6.97 -2.82
N MET A 265 9.41 8.09 -2.66
CA MET A 265 9.33 8.82 -1.40
C MET A 265 10.72 9.17 -0.86
N ASP A 266 11.58 9.71 -1.73
CA ASP A 266 12.97 10.08 -1.44
C ASP A 266 13.92 8.93 -1.05
N MET A 267 13.47 7.67 -1.10
CA MET A 267 14.29 6.48 -0.83
C MET A 267 15.13 6.05 -2.05
N ILE A 268 15.83 6.99 -2.68
CA ILE A 268 16.60 6.75 -3.91
C ILE A 268 18.09 6.73 -3.66
N ARG A 269 18.75 5.66 -4.09
CA ARG A 269 20.21 5.59 -4.27
C ARG A 269 20.60 5.87 -5.71
N SER A 270 21.61 6.70 -5.93
CA SER A 270 22.22 6.92 -7.25
C SER A 270 23.51 6.10 -7.43
N LYS A 271 23.71 5.54 -8.62
CA LYS A 271 25.03 5.10 -9.12
C LYS A 271 25.33 5.75 -10.45
N SER A 272 26.60 6.07 -10.68
CA SER A 272 27.10 6.69 -11.90
C SER A 272 28.34 5.93 -12.37
N ALA A 273 28.21 5.24 -13.51
CA ALA A 273 29.26 4.38 -14.04
C ALA A 273 29.37 4.54 -15.56
N LEU A 274 30.49 4.12 -16.14
CA LEU A 274 30.58 3.96 -17.58
C LEU A 274 29.90 2.64 -17.96
N ASN A 275 29.04 2.68 -18.99
CA ASN A 275 28.48 1.46 -19.56
C ASN A 275 29.49 0.78 -20.51
N GLU A 276 29.12 -0.39 -21.04
CA GLU A 276 29.98 -1.17 -21.96
C GLU A 276 30.37 -0.40 -23.24
N SER A 277 29.58 0.62 -23.61
CA SER A 277 29.84 1.50 -24.76
C SER A 277 30.69 2.74 -24.42
N GLY A 278 31.18 2.85 -23.18
CA GLY A 278 31.97 4.00 -22.71
C GLY A 278 31.17 5.27 -22.45
N LEU A 279 29.83 5.21 -22.50
CA LEU A 279 28.95 6.33 -22.15
C LEU A 279 28.71 6.35 -20.64
N ARG A 280 28.60 7.55 -20.06
CA ARG A 280 28.21 7.70 -18.66
C ARG A 280 26.74 7.35 -18.49
N GLN A 281 26.46 6.35 -17.66
CA GLN A 281 25.14 5.92 -17.26
C GLN A 281 24.91 6.23 -15.79
N VAL A 282 23.81 6.93 -15.52
CA VAL A 282 23.31 7.17 -14.16
C VAL A 282 22.09 6.30 -13.92
N THR A 283 22.11 5.55 -12.83
CA THR A 283 21.02 4.65 -12.42
C THR A 283 20.52 5.04 -11.04
N PHE A 284 19.20 5.18 -10.91
CA PHE A 284 18.52 5.44 -9.65
C PHE A 284 17.81 4.16 -9.17
N TYR A 285 18.06 3.77 -7.93
CA TYR A 285 17.50 2.58 -7.29
C TYR A 285 16.56 2.98 -6.16
N ASP A 286 15.36 2.40 -6.13
CA ASP A 286 14.44 2.54 -5.00
C ASP A 286 14.84 1.56 -3.88
N MET A 287 15.37 2.09 -2.79
CA MET A 287 15.95 1.32 -1.69
C MET A 287 14.90 0.64 -0.80
N ARG A 288 13.62 1.01 -0.96
CA ARG A 288 12.49 0.30 -0.31
C ARG A 288 12.41 -1.15 -0.76
N TYR A 289 12.81 -1.40 -2.00
CA TYR A 289 12.81 -2.72 -2.60
C TYR A 289 14.24 -3.26 -2.75
N GLY A 290 14.36 -4.57 -2.96
CA GLY A 290 15.64 -5.25 -3.12
C GLY A 290 15.65 -6.62 -2.45
N ALA A 291 16.45 -7.54 -2.99
CA ALA A 291 16.64 -8.85 -2.40
C ALA A 291 17.58 -8.76 -1.19
N MET A 292 17.57 -9.77 -0.31
CA MET A 292 18.56 -9.92 0.76
C MET A 292 20.01 -9.95 0.23
N ASN A 293 20.19 -10.32 -1.04
CA ASN A 293 21.50 -10.58 -1.64
C ASN A 293 21.90 -9.63 -2.77
N SER A 294 21.09 -8.65 -3.17
CA SER A 294 21.46 -7.74 -4.28
C SER A 294 22.53 -6.74 -3.83
N GLU A 295 23.64 -6.67 -4.58
CA GLU A 295 24.77 -5.72 -4.46
C GLU A 295 24.48 -4.32 -5.06
#